data_AF-A0AAW7NH03-F1
#
_entry.id   AF-A0AAW7NH03-F1
#
_cell.length_a   1.000
_cell.length_b   1.000
_cell.length_c   1.000
_cell.angle_alpha   90.00
_cell.angle_beta   90.00
_cell.angle_gamma   90.00
#
_symmetry.space_group_name_H-M   'P 1'
#
loop_
_entity.id
_entity.type
_entity.pdbx_description
1 polymer ?
#
loop_
_entity_poly.entity_id
_entity_poly.type
_entity_poly.pdbx_seq_one_letter_code
_entity_poly.pdbx_strand_id
1 'polypeptide(L)'
;MRVNKTWMNKTGSLIFEVRECIKKNVLSYRYYIINEDGNETLKGVAGTKATAVKWLKKEYEIEGMFKTKKKPRKKVNAVKVEYDGYKFDSMTERDFYIMMSNTKHVSNIELHKTYHLLDGYEIASIVNQAGKRKVRKKSYTPDLVCDITGIGKVAFDVKGSKMAIPRDFSLRKHLFEVKYGIQLVVAIYNKKAKVWDYS
;
A
#
# COMPACT_ATOMS: atom_id res chain seq x y z
N MET A 1 14.37 -4.82 -29.51
CA MET A 1 15.16 -4.33 -28.35
C MET A 1 14.19 -4.15 -27.22
N ARG A 2 14.44 -4.75 -26.05
CA ARG A 2 13.52 -4.71 -24.91
C ARG A 2 14.04 -3.72 -23.86
N VAL A 3 13.17 -2.82 -23.39
CA VAL A 3 13.47 -1.96 -22.24
C VAL A 3 13.10 -2.70 -20.95
N ASN A 4 14.03 -2.81 -20.01
CA ASN A 4 13.83 -3.50 -18.74
C ASN A 4 13.52 -2.53 -17.59
N LYS A 5 14.38 -1.52 -17.42
CA LYS A 5 14.28 -0.52 -16.37
C LYS A 5 14.49 0.87 -16.96
N THR A 6 13.82 1.86 -16.40
CA THR A 6 14.03 3.27 -16.73
C THR A 6 14.30 4.02 -15.44
N TRP A 7 15.33 4.86 -15.44
CA TRP A 7 15.55 5.87 -14.42
C TRP A 7 15.29 7.24 -15.01
N MET A 8 14.69 8.12 -14.24
CA MET A 8 14.38 9.47 -14.68
C MET A 8 14.84 10.51 -13.65
N ASN A 9 15.19 11.68 -14.15
CA ASN A 9 15.39 12.90 -13.39
C ASN A 9 14.66 14.03 -14.12
N LYS A 10 14.09 14.98 -13.38
CA LYS A 10 13.50 16.19 -13.94
C LYS A 10 14.26 17.38 -13.37
N THR A 11 14.82 18.21 -14.24
CA THR A 11 15.51 19.46 -13.88
C THR A 11 14.98 20.56 -14.78
N GLY A 12 14.40 21.61 -14.17
CA GLY A 12 13.66 22.62 -14.90
C GLY A 12 12.54 22.02 -15.76
N SER A 13 12.52 22.41 -17.03
CA SER A 13 11.58 21.97 -18.06
C SER A 13 11.91 20.62 -18.70
N LEU A 14 13.13 20.11 -18.50
CA LEU A 14 13.62 18.88 -19.15
C LEU A 14 13.46 17.64 -18.27
N ILE A 15 13.13 16.53 -18.91
CA ILE A 15 13.16 15.21 -18.31
C ILE A 15 14.30 14.40 -18.94
N PHE A 16 15.18 13.89 -18.10
CA PHE A 16 16.28 13.03 -18.49
C PHE A 16 15.92 11.59 -18.17
N GLU A 17 16.03 10.69 -19.14
CA GLU A 17 15.80 9.26 -18.94
C GLU A 17 17.03 8.43 -19.28
N VAL A 18 17.35 7.46 -18.44
CA VAL A 18 18.29 6.37 -18.74
C VAL A 18 17.49 5.08 -18.80
N ARG A 19 17.50 4.41 -19.95
CA ARG A 19 16.76 3.18 -20.23
C ARG A 19 17.74 2.01 -20.34
N GLU A 20 17.56 1.00 -19.51
CA GLU A 20 18.24 -0.29 -19.60
C GLU A 20 17.62 -1.11 -20.74
N CYS A 21 18.41 -1.37 -21.77
CA CYS A 21 17.97 -1.98 -23.02
C CYS A 21 18.71 -3.30 -23.25
N ILE A 22 17.96 -4.36 -23.53
CA ILE A 22 18.50 -5.68 -23.86
C ILE A 22 18.21 -5.98 -25.33
N LYS A 23 19.24 -6.31 -26.11
CA LYS A 23 19.14 -6.72 -27.53
C LYS A 23 20.10 -7.88 -27.77
N LYS A 24 19.59 -9.04 -28.23
CA LYS A 24 20.40 -10.26 -28.48
C LYS A 24 21.31 -10.62 -27.29
N ASN A 25 20.77 -10.62 -26.08
CA ASN A 25 21.50 -10.85 -24.80
C ASN A 25 22.59 -9.81 -24.46
N VAL A 26 22.73 -8.74 -25.22
CA VAL A 26 23.62 -7.62 -24.90
C VAL A 26 22.85 -6.56 -24.13
N LEU A 27 23.39 -6.15 -22.99
CA LEU A 27 22.89 -5.09 -22.13
C LEU A 27 23.49 -3.74 -22.56
N SER A 28 22.66 -2.70 -22.65
CA SER A 28 23.11 -1.35 -22.95
C SER A 28 22.24 -0.33 -22.22
N TYR A 29 22.77 0.87 -21.99
CA TYR A 29 22.07 1.95 -21.31
C TYR A 29 21.93 3.12 -22.27
N ARG A 30 20.72 3.31 -22.79
CA ARG A 30 20.40 4.41 -23.70
C ARG A 30 19.88 5.58 -22.91
N TYR A 31 20.36 6.79 -23.19
CA TYR A 31 19.96 7.97 -22.45
C TYR A 31 19.36 9.04 -23.35
N TYR A 32 18.29 9.66 -22.86
CA TYR A 32 17.39 10.51 -23.60
C TYR A 32 17.13 11.81 -22.86
N ILE A 33 16.81 12.86 -23.63
CA ILE A 33 16.23 14.09 -23.13
C ILE A 33 14.82 14.20 -23.71
N ILE A 34 13.88 14.56 -22.86
CA ILE A 34 12.48 14.74 -23.19
C ILE A 34 12.14 16.18 -22.85
N ASN A 35 11.72 16.94 -23.86
CA ASN A 35 11.32 18.34 -23.72
C ASN A 35 9.88 18.44 -23.17
N GLU A 36 9.40 19.65 -22.89
CA GLU A 36 8.05 19.88 -22.34
C GLU A 36 6.94 19.34 -23.25
N ASP A 37 7.13 19.42 -24.56
CA ASP A 37 6.21 18.88 -25.57
C ASP A 37 6.20 17.34 -25.65
N GLY A 38 7.03 16.67 -24.84
CA GLY A 38 7.15 15.21 -24.83
C GLY A 38 8.05 14.63 -25.92
N ASN A 39 8.66 15.47 -26.76
CA ASN A 39 9.61 15.05 -27.80
C ASN A 39 10.86 14.44 -27.17
N GLU A 40 11.15 13.18 -27.49
CA GLU A 40 12.32 12.46 -26.98
C GLU A 40 13.50 12.50 -27.97
N THR A 41 14.68 12.88 -27.48
CA THR A 41 15.94 12.87 -28.24
C THR A 41 16.91 11.88 -27.61
N LEU A 42 17.35 10.88 -28.36
CA LEU A 42 18.44 9.97 -27.94
C LEU A 42 19.76 10.75 -27.95
N LYS A 43 20.46 10.78 -26.81
CA LYS A 43 21.77 11.42 -26.69
C LYS A 43 22.93 10.44 -26.77
N GLY A 44 22.70 9.16 -26.43
CA GLY A 44 23.71 8.15 -26.65
C GLY A 44 23.43 6.80 -26.01
N VAL A 45 24.45 5.94 -26.06
CA VAL A 45 24.43 4.57 -25.56
C VAL A 45 25.69 4.35 -24.74
N ALA A 46 25.54 3.85 -23.51
CA ALA A 46 26.64 3.50 -22.62
C ALA A 46 26.60 2.02 -22.23
N GLY A 47 27.76 1.48 -21.85
CA GLY A 47 27.87 0.11 -21.32
C GLY A 47 27.32 -0.04 -19.90
N THR A 48 27.26 1.04 -19.11
CA THR A 48 26.71 1.03 -17.76
C THR A 48 25.77 2.21 -17.49
N LYS A 49 24.87 2.05 -16.52
CA LYS A 49 24.02 3.14 -16.03
C LYS A 49 24.86 4.32 -15.50
N ALA A 50 25.89 4.04 -14.72
CA ALA A 50 26.73 5.07 -14.10
C ALA A 50 27.40 5.95 -15.16
N THR A 51 27.91 5.33 -16.23
CA THR A 51 28.49 6.04 -17.37
C THR A 51 27.45 6.91 -18.08
N ALA A 52 26.26 6.39 -18.38
CA ALA A 52 25.18 7.17 -19.00
C ALA A 52 24.80 8.39 -18.14
N VAL A 53 24.66 8.23 -16.83
CA VAL A 53 24.36 9.32 -15.90
C VAL A 53 25.51 10.32 -15.82
N LYS A 54 26.76 9.85 -15.79
CA LYS A 54 27.95 10.71 -15.77
C LYS A 54 28.02 11.59 -17.01
N TRP A 55 27.78 11.04 -18.20
CA TRP A 55 27.79 11.80 -19.45
C TRP A 55 26.65 12.82 -19.50
N LEU A 56 25.44 12.43 -19.12
CA LEU A 56 24.31 13.36 -18.99
C LEU A 56 24.63 14.53 -18.04
N LYS A 57 25.21 14.25 -16.86
CA LYS A 57 25.58 15.28 -15.88
C LYS A 57 26.77 16.13 -16.29
N LYS A 58 27.59 15.65 -17.23
CA LYS A 58 28.72 16.42 -17.77
C LYS A 58 28.23 17.47 -18.77
N GLU A 59 27.25 17.10 -19.59
CA GLU A 59 26.69 17.96 -20.64
C GLU A 59 25.58 18.88 -20.14
N TYR A 60 24.89 18.49 -19.06
CA TYR A 60 23.73 19.20 -18.52
C TYR A 60 23.86 19.38 -17.01
N GLU A 61 23.44 20.54 -16.51
CA GLU A 61 23.35 20.84 -15.08
C GLU A 61 22.16 20.11 -14.44
N ILE A 62 22.28 18.79 -14.26
CA ILE A 62 21.22 17.94 -13.71
C ILE A 62 21.38 17.82 -12.19
N GLU A 63 20.44 18.44 -11.49
CA GLU A 63 20.37 18.39 -10.02
C GLU A 63 19.81 17.05 -9.51
N GLY A 64 20.31 16.61 -8.35
CA GLY A 64 19.77 15.44 -7.65
C GLY A 64 20.06 14.09 -8.31
N MET A 65 19.26 13.08 -7.94
CA MET A 65 19.47 11.68 -8.31
C MET A 65 18.45 11.18 -9.33
N PHE A 66 18.89 10.29 -10.23
CA PHE A 66 18.00 9.56 -11.13
C PHE A 66 17.22 8.49 -10.36
N LYS A 67 15.90 8.64 -10.27
CA LYS A 67 14.99 7.71 -9.58
C LYS A 67 14.40 6.72 -10.57
N THR A 68 14.18 5.48 -10.15
CA THR A 68 13.53 4.47 -11.01
C THR A 68 12.12 4.93 -11.36
N LYS A 69 11.81 5.06 -12.65
CA LYS A 69 10.47 5.35 -13.17
C LYS A 69 9.58 4.16 -12.88
N LYS A 70 8.71 4.28 -11.87
CA LYS A 70 7.73 3.24 -11.52
C LYS A 70 6.57 3.33 -12.50
N LYS A 71 6.12 2.18 -13.01
CA LYS A 71 4.85 2.12 -13.75
C LYS A 71 3.73 2.63 -12.83
N PRO A 72 2.79 3.43 -13.34
CA PRO A 72 1.61 3.81 -12.56
C PRO A 72 0.91 2.53 -12.10
N ARG A 73 0.64 2.43 -10.79
CA ARG A 73 -0.10 1.30 -10.25
C ARG A 73 -1.54 1.44 -10.74
N LYS A 74 -2.11 0.37 -11.32
CA LYS A 74 -3.55 0.33 -11.57
C LYS A 74 -4.26 0.50 -10.22
N LYS A 75 -5.20 1.45 -10.14
CA LYS A 75 -6.07 1.58 -8.97
C LYS A 75 -6.89 0.30 -8.88
N VAL A 76 -6.92 -0.31 -7.70
CA VAL A 76 -7.80 -1.44 -7.41
C VAL A 76 -9.15 -0.86 -7.07
N ASN A 77 -10.14 -1.08 -7.94
CA ASN A 77 -11.52 -0.71 -7.64
C ASN A 77 -12.15 -1.87 -6.89
N ALA A 78 -12.16 -1.79 -5.56
CA ALA A 78 -12.94 -2.72 -4.75
C ALA A 78 -14.43 -2.50 -5.04
N VAL A 79 -15.14 -3.59 -5.33
CA VAL A 79 -16.58 -3.57 -5.56
C VAL A 79 -17.27 -3.78 -4.23
N LYS A 80 -18.07 -2.79 -3.81
CA LYS A 80 -18.95 -2.91 -2.64
C LYS A 80 -20.05 -3.90 -2.95
N VAL A 81 -20.39 -4.75 -1.99
CA VAL A 81 -21.39 -5.81 -2.16
C VAL A 81 -22.31 -5.87 -0.95
N GLU A 82 -23.54 -6.30 -1.19
CA GLU A 82 -24.54 -6.55 -0.15
C GLU A 82 -24.80 -8.06 -0.06
N TYR A 83 -24.86 -8.59 1.16
CA TYR A 83 -25.16 -10.00 1.43
C TYR A 83 -25.74 -10.13 2.83
N ASP A 84 -26.84 -10.89 2.96
CA ASP A 84 -27.53 -11.13 4.23
C ASP A 84 -27.90 -9.85 5.00
N GLY A 85 -28.31 -8.80 4.26
CA GLY A 85 -28.63 -7.48 4.83
C GLY A 85 -27.42 -6.63 5.26
N TYR A 86 -26.20 -7.14 5.12
CA TYR A 86 -24.97 -6.43 5.45
C TYR A 86 -24.28 -5.88 4.20
N LYS A 87 -23.69 -4.69 4.34
CA LYS A 87 -22.88 -4.04 3.30
C LYS A 87 -21.40 -4.28 3.59
N PHE A 88 -20.68 -4.74 2.57
CA PHE A 88 -19.24 -5.01 2.62
C PHE A 88 -18.51 -4.08 1.64
N ASP A 89 -17.32 -3.63 2.02
CA ASP A 89 -16.51 -2.75 1.16
C ASP A 89 -15.76 -3.54 0.07
N SER A 90 -15.72 -4.87 0.21
CA SER A 90 -15.15 -5.76 -0.79
C SER A 90 -15.81 -7.15 -0.83
N MET A 91 -15.73 -7.81 -1.99
CA MET A 91 -16.10 -9.24 -2.10
C MET A 91 -15.31 -10.14 -1.13
N THR A 92 -14.06 -9.77 -0.82
CA THR A 92 -13.18 -10.55 0.07
C THR A 92 -13.74 -10.58 1.50
N GLU A 93 -14.23 -9.45 2.01
CA GLU A 93 -14.87 -9.38 3.32
C GLU A 93 -16.15 -10.22 3.38
N ARG A 94 -17.00 -10.12 2.36
CA ARG A 94 -18.22 -10.94 2.24
C ARG A 94 -17.88 -12.43 2.26
N ASP A 95 -16.92 -12.87 1.44
CA ASP A 95 -16.55 -14.27 1.33
C ASP A 95 -15.94 -14.81 2.65
N PHE A 96 -15.22 -13.95 3.38
CA PHE A 96 -14.73 -14.29 4.72
C PHE A 96 -15.88 -14.46 5.72
N TYR A 97 -16.85 -13.54 5.70
CA TYR A 97 -18.06 -13.64 6.51
C TYR A 97 -18.82 -14.94 6.23
N ILE A 98 -19.08 -15.27 4.96
CA ILE A 98 -19.74 -16.52 4.56
C ILE A 98 -19.00 -17.74 5.11
N MET A 99 -17.67 -17.76 5.01
CA MET A 99 -16.86 -18.87 5.53
C MET A 99 -16.97 -18.99 7.05
N MET A 100 -16.89 -17.88 7.78
CA MET A 100 -17.03 -17.86 9.24
C MET A 100 -18.44 -18.27 9.69
N SER A 101 -19.49 -17.79 9.03
CA SER A 101 -20.89 -18.15 9.34
C SER A 101 -21.19 -19.64 9.12
N ASN A 102 -20.47 -20.30 8.20
CA ASN A 102 -20.62 -21.73 7.94
C ASN A 102 -19.69 -22.61 8.80
N THR A 103 -18.84 -22.00 9.64
CA THR A 103 -17.88 -22.74 10.47
C THR A 103 -18.52 -23.13 11.80
N LYS A 104 -18.59 -24.44 12.09
CA LYS A 104 -19.29 -25.00 13.27
C LYS A 104 -18.83 -24.47 14.63
N HIS A 105 -17.57 -24.05 14.74
CA HIS A 105 -16.97 -23.61 16.01
C HIS A 105 -17.03 -22.09 16.22
N VAL A 106 -17.66 -21.37 15.29
CA VAL A 106 -17.81 -19.91 15.29
C VAL A 106 -19.24 -19.55 15.67
N SER A 107 -19.38 -18.57 16.56
CA SER A 107 -20.68 -18.02 16.98
C SER A 107 -20.59 -16.50 17.21
N ASN A 108 -21.74 -15.85 17.44
CA ASN A 108 -21.83 -14.43 17.81
C ASN A 108 -21.07 -13.49 16.88
N ILE A 109 -21.31 -13.62 15.58
CA ILE A 109 -20.65 -12.81 14.57
C ILE A 109 -21.21 -11.37 14.60
N GLU A 110 -20.35 -10.41 14.91
CA GLU A 110 -20.62 -8.97 14.89
C GLU A 110 -19.80 -8.33 13.75
N LEU A 111 -20.48 -7.82 12.73
CA LEU A 111 -19.83 -7.12 11.61
C LEU A 111 -19.62 -5.64 11.93
N HIS A 112 -18.48 -5.08 11.49
CA HIS A 112 -18.17 -3.65 11.53
C HIS A 112 -18.34 -2.97 12.89
N LYS A 113 -18.15 -3.72 13.98
CA LYS A 113 -18.25 -3.17 15.33
C LYS A 113 -17.09 -2.21 15.60
N THR A 114 -17.42 -0.99 16.03
CA THR A 114 -16.41 0.05 16.25
C THR A 114 -15.97 0.08 17.71
N TYR A 115 -14.65 0.07 17.92
CA TYR A 115 -14.00 0.10 19.21
C TYR A 115 -13.24 1.40 19.42
N HIS A 116 -13.24 1.91 20.64
CA HIS A 116 -12.53 3.12 21.02
C HIS A 116 -11.09 2.80 21.44
N LEU A 117 -10.08 3.35 20.76
CA LEU A 117 -8.68 3.13 21.12
C LEU A 117 -8.15 4.20 22.07
N LEU A 118 -8.15 5.46 21.65
CA LEU A 118 -7.54 6.58 22.39
C LEU A 118 -8.45 7.79 22.40
N ASP A 119 -8.53 8.46 23.54
CA ASP A 119 -9.27 9.71 23.66
C ASP A 119 -8.64 10.82 22.83
N GLY A 120 -9.49 11.77 22.43
CA GLY A 120 -9.03 13.03 21.86
C GLY A 120 -8.51 13.92 22.97
N TYR A 121 -7.56 14.79 22.64
CA TYR A 121 -6.99 15.74 23.59
C TYR A 121 -6.66 17.05 22.90
N GLU A 122 -6.45 18.10 23.69
CA GLU A 122 -5.97 19.39 23.21
C GLU A 122 -4.56 19.63 23.77
N ILE A 123 -3.67 20.15 22.93
CA ILE A 123 -2.29 20.45 23.32
C ILE A 123 -1.88 21.80 22.77
N ALA A 124 -1.01 22.52 23.48
CA ALA A 124 -0.37 23.71 22.97
C ALA A 124 0.36 23.39 21.65
N SER A 125 0.30 24.31 20.69
CA SER A 125 0.81 24.08 19.34
C SER A 125 1.55 25.29 18.84
N ILE A 126 2.86 25.12 18.62
CA ILE A 126 3.74 26.14 18.04
C ILE A 126 3.47 26.37 16.54
N VAL A 127 2.79 25.45 15.87
CA VAL A 127 2.53 25.50 14.41
C VAL A 127 1.13 25.99 14.04
N ASN A 128 0.25 26.19 15.03
CA ASN A 128 -1.12 26.62 14.74
C ASN A 128 -1.30 28.06 15.23
N GLN A 129 -1.91 28.93 14.42
CA GLN A 129 -2.08 30.36 14.74
C GLN A 129 -2.89 30.58 16.03
N ALA A 130 -3.79 29.65 16.35
CA ALA A 130 -4.57 29.67 17.59
C ALA A 130 -3.78 29.24 18.85
N GLY A 131 -2.49 28.89 18.73
CA GLY A 131 -1.63 28.47 19.84
C GLY A 131 -1.97 27.10 20.44
N LYS A 132 -3.04 26.45 19.97
CA LYS A 132 -3.50 25.13 20.43
C LYS A 132 -3.88 24.23 19.26
N ARG A 133 -3.74 22.92 19.44
CA ARG A 133 -4.12 21.88 18.46
C ARG A 133 -4.97 20.82 19.14
N LYS A 134 -6.16 20.60 18.58
CA LYS A 134 -7.04 19.50 18.94
C LYS A 134 -6.64 18.23 18.20
N VAL A 135 -6.31 17.18 18.94
CA VAL A 135 -6.06 15.83 18.44
C VAL A 135 -7.35 15.02 18.56
N ARG A 136 -7.77 14.39 17.46
CA ARG A 136 -9.02 13.62 17.40
C ARG A 136 -8.84 12.27 18.11
N LYS A 137 -9.91 11.82 18.77
CA LYS A 137 -10.01 10.44 19.29
C LYS A 137 -9.73 9.42 18.18
N LYS A 138 -9.19 8.28 18.57
CA LYS A 138 -8.89 7.17 17.67
C LYS A 138 -9.83 6.01 17.98
N SER A 139 -10.40 5.47 16.93
CA SER A 139 -11.24 4.27 16.96
C SER A 139 -10.72 3.28 15.95
N TYR A 140 -11.09 2.02 16.13
CA TYR A 140 -10.78 0.94 15.21
C TYR A 140 -12.01 0.08 14.99
N THR A 141 -12.25 -0.28 13.73
CA THR A 141 -13.39 -1.07 13.30
C THR A 141 -12.84 -2.28 12.57
N PRO A 142 -12.68 -3.43 13.22
CA PRO A 142 -12.44 -4.69 12.52
C PRO A 142 -13.63 -5.00 11.59
N ASP A 143 -13.37 -5.74 10.53
CA ASP A 143 -14.40 -6.13 9.56
C ASP A 143 -15.39 -7.13 10.20
N LEU A 144 -14.88 -8.03 11.04
CA LEU A 144 -15.66 -9.07 11.70
C LEU A 144 -15.13 -9.35 13.11
N VAL A 145 -16.03 -9.53 14.07
CA VAL A 145 -15.70 -10.04 15.41
C VAL A 145 -16.57 -11.26 15.68
N CYS A 146 -16.02 -12.33 16.24
CA CYS A 146 -16.80 -13.52 16.58
C CYS A 146 -16.22 -14.24 17.79
N ASP A 147 -17.00 -15.15 18.36
CA ASP A 147 -16.54 -16.08 19.37
C ASP A 147 -16.13 -17.40 18.71
N ILE A 148 -14.93 -17.88 19.04
CA ILE A 148 -14.39 -19.16 18.56
C ILE A 148 -14.27 -20.13 19.74
N THR A 149 -14.86 -21.31 19.59
CA THR A 149 -14.83 -22.36 20.63
C THR A 149 -13.39 -22.69 21.03
N GLY A 150 -13.09 -22.65 22.33
CA GLY A 150 -11.76 -22.95 22.88
C GLY A 150 -10.73 -21.82 22.81
N ILE A 151 -11.05 -20.72 22.12
CA ILE A 151 -10.16 -19.54 22.01
C ILE A 151 -10.80 -18.32 22.69
N GLY A 152 -12.11 -18.15 22.53
CA GLY A 152 -12.85 -16.97 22.97
C GLY A 152 -13.05 -15.98 21.84
N LYS A 153 -13.18 -14.70 22.18
CA LYS A 153 -13.51 -13.63 21.22
C LYS A 153 -12.29 -13.26 20.37
N VAL A 154 -12.48 -13.21 19.05
CA VAL A 154 -11.45 -12.86 18.07
C VAL A 154 -12.00 -11.81 17.11
N ALA A 155 -11.18 -10.80 16.81
CA ALA A 155 -11.46 -9.80 15.79
C ALA A 155 -10.63 -10.07 14.53
N PHE A 156 -11.23 -9.89 13.36
CA PHE A 156 -10.61 -10.11 12.07
C PHE A 156 -10.62 -8.84 11.22
N ASP A 157 -9.46 -8.57 10.60
CA ASP A 157 -9.27 -7.53 9.59
C ASP A 157 -8.94 -8.21 8.25
N VAL A 158 -9.88 -8.20 7.32
CA VAL A 158 -9.80 -8.91 6.05
C VAL A 158 -9.05 -8.05 5.04
N LYS A 159 -8.05 -8.64 4.38
CA LYS A 159 -7.21 -7.93 3.41
C LYS A 159 -6.99 -8.79 2.17
N GLY A 160 -7.02 -8.16 0.99
CA GLY A 160 -6.76 -8.85 -0.27
C GLY A 160 -5.29 -9.24 -0.49
N SER A 161 -4.35 -8.66 0.26
CA SER A 161 -2.92 -9.01 0.21
C SER A 161 -2.15 -8.40 1.39
N LYS A 162 -0.94 -8.90 1.67
CA LYS A 162 -0.03 -8.34 2.68
C LYS A 162 0.32 -6.86 2.41
N MET A 163 0.32 -6.45 1.14
CA MET A 163 0.59 -5.05 0.75
C MET A 163 -0.56 -4.10 1.07
N ALA A 164 -1.76 -4.61 1.34
CA ALA A 164 -2.92 -3.82 1.71
C ALA A 164 -2.97 -3.52 3.22
N ILE A 165 -2.10 -4.14 4.02
CA ILE A 165 -2.00 -3.88 5.46
C ILE A 165 -1.38 -2.48 5.66
N PRO A 166 -2.07 -1.56 6.35
CA PRO A 166 -1.52 -0.24 6.65
C PRO A 166 -0.25 -0.32 7.51
N ARG A 167 0.70 0.60 7.30
CA ARG A 167 1.96 0.61 8.07
C ARG A 167 1.76 0.80 9.58
N ASP A 168 0.70 1.50 9.97
CA ASP A 168 0.34 1.76 11.36
C ASP A 168 -0.57 0.68 11.97
N PHE A 169 -0.88 -0.39 11.22
CA PHE A 169 -1.72 -1.47 11.70
C PHE A 169 -1.16 -2.13 12.96
N SER A 170 0.16 -2.38 13.03
CA SER A 170 0.79 -3.02 14.19
C SER A 170 0.55 -2.26 15.50
N LEU A 171 0.60 -0.93 15.45
CA LEU A 171 0.31 -0.09 16.62
C LEU A 171 -1.18 -0.13 16.98
N ARG A 172 -2.08 -0.08 16.00
CA ARG A 172 -3.53 -0.18 16.25
C ARG A 172 -3.90 -1.54 16.83
N LYS A 173 -3.31 -2.61 16.29
CA LYS A 173 -3.43 -3.99 16.80
C LYS A 173 -3.02 -4.07 18.25
N HIS A 174 -1.81 -3.59 18.57
CA HIS A 174 -1.33 -3.59 19.95
C HIS A 174 -2.26 -2.81 20.90
N LEU A 175 -2.68 -1.60 20.52
CA LEU A 175 -3.60 -0.79 21.34
C LEU A 175 -4.96 -1.47 21.54
N PHE A 176 -5.47 -2.13 20.50
CA PHE A 176 -6.73 -2.85 20.54
C PHE A 176 -6.63 -4.06 21.48
N GLU A 177 -5.62 -4.91 21.28
CA GLU A 177 -5.43 -6.16 22.02
C GLU A 177 -5.19 -5.89 23.50
N VAL A 178 -4.36 -4.91 23.85
CA VAL A 178 -4.11 -4.53 25.25
C VAL A 178 -5.37 -4.00 25.94
N LYS A 179 -6.16 -3.20 25.23
CA LYS A 179 -7.34 -2.55 25.83
C LYS A 179 -8.52 -3.49 26.01
N TYR A 180 -8.73 -4.41 25.06
CA TYR A 180 -9.93 -5.24 25.02
C TYR A 180 -9.67 -6.71 25.36
N GLY A 181 -8.42 -7.17 25.40
CA GLY A 181 -8.10 -8.59 25.59
C GLY A 181 -8.62 -9.47 24.44
N ILE A 182 -8.92 -8.89 23.28
CA ILE A 182 -9.42 -9.57 22.09
C ILE A 182 -8.29 -9.62 21.09
N GLN A 183 -7.93 -10.81 20.61
CA GLN A 183 -6.92 -10.97 19.56
C GLN A 183 -7.40 -10.34 18.25
N LEU A 184 -6.54 -9.55 17.60
CA LEU A 184 -6.81 -8.98 16.28
C LEU A 184 -5.97 -9.67 15.21
N VAL A 185 -6.64 -10.38 14.31
CA VAL A 185 -6.01 -11.21 13.27
C VAL A 185 -6.25 -10.62 11.90
N VAL A 186 -5.21 -10.52 11.08
CA VAL A 186 -5.36 -10.21 9.66
C VAL A 186 -5.65 -11.49 8.91
N ALA A 187 -6.76 -11.52 8.17
CA ALA A 187 -7.13 -12.65 7.31
C ALA A 187 -6.87 -12.31 5.84
N ILE A 188 -6.10 -13.15 5.15
CA ILE A 188 -5.75 -12.96 3.73
C ILE A 188 -6.04 -14.23 2.96
N TYR A 189 -6.86 -14.13 1.91
CA TYR A 189 -7.17 -15.30 1.10
C TYR A 189 -6.01 -15.68 0.18
N ASN A 190 -5.48 -16.88 0.36
CA ASN A 190 -4.45 -17.46 -0.49
C ASN A 190 -5.10 -18.17 -1.69
N LYS A 191 -5.21 -17.45 -2.82
CA LYS A 191 -5.85 -17.97 -4.04
C LYS A 191 -5.24 -19.26 -4.58
N LYS A 192 -3.94 -19.50 -4.36
CA LYS A 192 -3.25 -20.69 -4.87
C LYS A 192 -3.59 -21.92 -4.04
N ALA A 193 -3.51 -21.78 -2.71
CA ALA A 193 -3.80 -22.86 -1.77
C ALA A 193 -5.30 -23.01 -1.48
N LYS A 194 -6.13 -22.04 -1.87
CA LYS A 194 -7.56 -21.96 -1.59
C LYS A 194 -7.90 -21.97 -0.08
N VAL A 195 -7.02 -21.39 0.73
CA VAL A 195 -7.16 -21.28 2.19
C VAL A 195 -7.00 -19.84 2.64
N TRP A 196 -7.41 -19.55 3.87
CA TRP A 196 -7.17 -18.26 4.52
C TRP A 196 -5.89 -18.34 5.33
N ASP A 197 -4.97 -17.41 5.05
CA ASP A 197 -3.76 -17.20 5.85
C ASP A 197 -4.09 -16.18 6.96
N TYR A 198 -3.64 -16.48 8.19
CA TYR A 198 -3.84 -15.64 9.37
C TYR A 198 -2.52 -15.08 9.87
N SER A 199 -2.48 -13.80 10.26
CA SER A 199 -1.27 -13.12 10.81
C SER A 199 -1.59 -12.03 11.82
#